data_AF-A0A0B5HVN3-F1
#
_entry.id   AF-A0A0B5HVN3-F1
#
_cell.length_a   1.000
_cell.length_b   1.000
_cell.length_c   1.000
_cell.angle_alpha   90.00
_cell.angle_beta   90.00
_cell.angle_gamma   90.00
#
_symmetry.space_group_name_H-M   'P 1'
#
loop_
_entity.id
_entity.type
_entity.pdbx_description
1 polymer ?
#
loop_
_entity_poly.entity_id
_entity_poly.type
_entity_poly.pdbx_seq_one_letter_code
_entity_poly.pdbx_strand_id
1 'polypeptide(L)'
;MHTHVTPFDLQAWKEGNRHDYRAGWKGVSPEFGEITLTCPLPRTSPESLVSEVRGGQLPTASFEARGMHVEGMKLPGLNRSTLRVGDRVVYVERNRFGATLEQRALAMRYAGDHYRLTALDKHGYVLSRAADDEDPGVRITVREGGRGKNRRLSVHVDGRAEGGDLSLALVFAGVDRSTLTQLGAVKAGISRVTHFWTESQY
;
A
#
# COMPACT_ATOMS: atom_id res chain seq x y z
N MET A 1 7.58 15.39 -13.51
CA MET A 1 8.92 15.96 -13.24
C MET A 1 9.60 14.99 -12.29
N HIS A 2 10.68 14.38 -12.77
CA HIS A 2 11.49 13.43 -12.01
C HIS A 2 12.48 14.18 -11.11
N THR A 3 12.48 13.85 -9.82
CA THR A 3 13.33 14.52 -8.82
C THR A 3 14.02 13.49 -7.93
N HIS A 4 15.24 13.79 -7.50
CA HIS A 4 15.89 13.02 -6.43
C HIS A 4 15.18 13.30 -5.11
N VAL A 5 14.78 12.24 -4.40
CA VAL A 5 14.01 12.38 -3.16
C VAL A 5 14.89 12.08 -1.97
N THR A 6 15.06 13.07 -1.10
CA THR A 6 15.76 12.91 0.17
C THR A 6 14.98 11.94 1.05
N PRO A 7 15.63 10.96 1.71
CA PRO A 7 14.95 10.06 2.63
C PRO A 7 14.18 10.83 3.72
N PHE A 8 12.96 10.38 4.02
CA PHE A 8 12.10 11.03 5.00
C PHE A 8 11.29 10.01 5.81
N ASP A 9 10.78 10.48 6.95
CA ASP A 9 9.94 9.70 7.84
C ASP A 9 8.52 10.30 7.90
N LEU A 10 7.50 9.44 7.89
CA LEU A 10 6.14 9.79 8.32
C LEU A 10 5.90 9.25 9.73
N GLN A 11 5.44 10.09 10.64
CA GLN A 11 5.12 9.73 12.02
C GLN A 11 3.69 9.23 12.13
N ALA A 12 3.47 8.24 13.02
CA ALA A 12 2.13 7.78 13.31
C ALA A 12 1.29 8.91 13.89
N TRP A 13 0.11 9.13 13.30
CA TRP A 13 -0.76 10.25 13.64
C TRP A 13 -2.18 9.77 13.93
N LYS A 14 -2.83 10.45 14.88
CA LYS A 14 -4.22 10.23 15.30
C LYS A 14 -4.84 11.58 15.64
N GLU A 15 -6.06 11.82 15.21
CA GLU A 15 -6.82 13.05 15.45
C GLU A 15 -8.32 12.73 15.57
N GLY A 16 -9.07 13.63 16.19
CA GLY A 16 -10.53 13.55 16.29
C GLY A 16 -11.03 12.81 17.53
N ASN A 17 -12.33 12.94 17.73
CA ASN A 17 -13.10 12.31 18.79
C ASN A 17 -13.75 11.02 18.28
N ARG A 18 -14.65 10.41 19.07
CA ARG A 18 -15.28 9.12 18.72
C ARG A 18 -16.03 9.13 17.38
N HIS A 19 -16.52 10.29 16.92
CA HIS A 19 -17.35 10.42 15.72
C HIS A 19 -16.59 10.84 14.46
N ASP A 20 -15.42 11.45 14.61
CA ASP A 20 -14.59 12.01 13.52
C ASP A 20 -13.15 11.50 13.59
N TYR A 21 -12.93 10.38 14.26
CA TYR A 21 -11.62 9.76 14.45
C TYR A 21 -10.90 9.51 13.11
N ARG A 22 -9.69 10.04 13.00
CA ARG A 22 -8.78 9.84 11.88
C ARG A 22 -7.44 9.34 12.39
N ALA A 23 -6.82 8.45 11.64
CA ALA A 23 -5.50 7.94 11.96
C ALA A 23 -4.74 7.60 10.69
N GLY A 24 -3.42 7.55 10.82
CA GLY A 24 -2.52 7.10 9.77
C GLY A 24 -1.12 7.64 10.00
N TRP A 25 -0.57 8.32 9.00
CA TRP A 25 0.82 8.77 8.99
C TRP A 25 0.93 10.18 8.43
N LYS A 26 1.75 11.02 9.08
CA LYS A 26 2.01 12.40 8.65
C LYS A 26 3.50 12.72 8.68
N GLY A 27 3.97 13.50 7.74
CA GLY A 27 5.36 13.96 7.69
C GLY A 27 5.60 14.86 6.50
N VAL A 28 6.85 15.20 6.24
CA VAL A 28 7.24 16.14 5.19
C VAL A 28 8.32 15.52 4.34
N SER A 29 8.10 15.48 3.02
CA SER A 29 9.17 15.29 2.05
C SER A 29 9.74 16.67 1.71
N PRO A 30 11.08 16.85 1.70
CA PRO A 30 11.68 18.12 1.31
C PRO A 30 11.27 18.59 -0.09
N GLU A 31 11.08 17.65 -1.01
CA GLU A 31 10.78 17.93 -2.42
C GLU A 31 9.27 18.03 -2.69
N PHE A 32 8.45 17.27 -1.96
CA PHE A 32 7.01 17.18 -2.22
C PHE A 32 6.14 17.87 -1.16
N GLY A 33 6.69 18.32 -0.03
CA GLY A 33 5.95 19.03 1.01
C GLY A 33 5.28 18.09 2.03
N GLU A 34 4.25 18.61 2.73
CA GLU A 34 3.53 17.86 3.75
C GLU A 34 2.71 16.72 3.15
N ILE A 35 2.87 15.52 3.70
CA ILE A 35 2.21 14.30 3.24
C ILE A 35 1.40 13.73 4.40
N THR A 36 0.14 13.42 4.12
CA THR A 36 -0.78 12.73 5.03
C THR A 36 -1.33 11.48 4.37
N LEU A 37 -1.06 10.33 4.98
CA LEU A 37 -1.75 9.07 4.71
C LEU A 37 -2.81 8.87 5.79
N THR A 38 -4.08 8.80 5.40
CA THR A 38 -5.18 8.41 6.30
C THR A 38 -5.54 6.95 6.02
N CYS A 39 -5.47 6.10 7.05
CA CYS A 39 -5.70 4.67 6.91
C CYS A 39 -6.32 4.03 8.18
N PRO A 40 -7.60 3.61 8.14
CA PRO A 40 -8.56 3.90 7.07
C PRO A 40 -9.08 5.34 7.14
N LEU A 41 -9.52 5.88 6.01
CA LEU A 41 -10.43 7.03 5.96
C LEU A 41 -11.72 6.72 6.73
N PRO A 42 -12.35 7.72 7.35
CA PRO A 42 -13.68 7.58 7.94
C PRO A 42 -14.65 6.94 6.94
N ARG A 43 -15.33 5.88 7.36
CA ARG A 43 -16.18 5.08 6.49
C ARG A 43 -17.39 5.90 6.04
N THR A 44 -17.60 5.99 4.73
CA THR A 44 -18.83 6.54 4.14
C THR A 44 -19.89 5.47 3.91
N SER A 45 -19.49 4.19 3.83
CA SER A 45 -20.39 3.04 3.77
C SER A 45 -19.84 1.87 4.59
N PRO A 46 -20.69 0.96 5.10
CA PRO A 46 -20.23 -0.20 5.88
C PRO A 46 -19.35 -1.16 5.06
N GLU A 47 -19.63 -1.24 3.76
CA GLU A 47 -19.03 -2.20 2.83
C GLU A 47 -17.75 -1.69 2.16
N SER A 48 -17.33 -0.46 2.45
CA SER A 48 -16.12 0.13 1.89
C SER A 48 -15.10 0.47 2.97
N LEU A 49 -13.83 0.24 2.63
CA LEU A 49 -12.69 0.66 3.43
C LEU A 49 -11.68 1.30 2.50
N VAL A 50 -11.31 2.54 2.80
CA VAL A 50 -10.43 3.33 1.94
C VAL A 50 -9.21 3.75 2.74
N SER A 51 -8.04 3.65 2.12
CA SER A 51 -6.84 4.33 2.60
C SER A 51 -6.43 5.34 1.54
N GLU A 52 -5.93 6.49 1.98
CA GLU A 52 -5.68 7.60 1.07
C GLU A 52 -4.47 8.42 1.46
N VAL A 53 -3.63 8.73 0.47
CA VAL A 53 -2.51 9.66 0.57
C VAL A 53 -2.89 10.97 -0.09
N ARG A 54 -2.67 12.08 0.61
CA ARG A 54 -2.84 13.45 0.11
C ARG A 54 -1.75 14.35 0.67
N GLY A 55 -1.65 15.54 0.10
CA GLY A 55 -0.82 16.63 0.61
C GLY A 55 0.36 16.94 -0.29
N GLY A 56 0.87 18.16 -0.13
CA GLY A 56 2.05 18.61 -0.87
C GLY A 56 1.79 18.68 -2.38
N GLN A 57 2.80 18.30 -3.16
CA GLN A 57 2.75 18.22 -4.62
C GLN A 57 2.44 16.79 -5.12
N LEU A 58 2.00 15.90 -4.22
CA LEU A 58 1.63 14.54 -4.57
C LEU A 58 0.22 14.48 -5.16
N PRO A 59 -0.01 13.76 -6.27
CA PRO A 59 -1.37 13.43 -6.69
C PRO A 59 -2.04 12.56 -5.62
N THR A 60 -3.29 12.84 -5.30
CA THR A 60 -4.05 12.04 -4.34
C THR A 60 -4.08 10.57 -4.77
N ALA A 61 -3.66 9.65 -3.92
CA ALA A 61 -3.79 8.21 -4.17
C ALA A 61 -4.78 7.59 -3.19
N SER A 62 -5.71 6.79 -3.70
CA SER A 62 -6.69 6.09 -2.89
C SER A 62 -6.70 4.60 -3.21
N PHE A 63 -6.80 3.79 -2.16
CA PHE A 63 -6.96 2.36 -2.25
C PHE A 63 -8.24 1.97 -1.52
N GLU A 64 -9.24 1.56 -2.28
CA GLU A 64 -10.56 1.17 -1.77
C GLU A 64 -10.72 -0.35 -1.88
N ALA A 65 -11.09 -1.01 -0.78
CA ALA A 65 -11.58 -2.38 -0.80
C ALA A 65 -13.09 -2.40 -0.55
N ARG A 66 -13.83 -3.24 -1.30
CA ARG A 66 -15.28 -3.41 -1.15
C ARG A 66 -15.69 -4.83 -0.80
N GLY A 67 -16.72 -4.97 0.03
CA GLY A 67 -17.46 -6.21 0.23
C GLY A 67 -17.99 -6.42 1.65
N MET A 68 -18.87 -7.42 1.80
CA MET A 68 -19.51 -7.78 3.07
C MET A 68 -18.52 -8.14 4.19
N HIS A 69 -17.31 -8.62 3.85
CA HIS A 69 -16.28 -8.99 4.84
C HIS A 69 -15.39 -7.83 5.28
N VAL A 70 -15.67 -6.60 4.85
CA VAL A 70 -14.93 -5.41 5.28
C VAL A 70 -15.29 -5.00 6.72
N GLU A 71 -16.42 -5.50 7.23
CA GLU A 71 -16.82 -5.38 8.62
C GLU A 71 -15.84 -6.15 9.52
N GLY A 72 -15.07 -5.43 10.35
CA GLY A 72 -14.00 -5.99 11.19
C GLY A 72 -12.57 -5.86 10.64
N MET A 73 -12.39 -5.48 9.37
CA MET A 73 -11.06 -5.21 8.81
C MET A 73 -10.54 -3.83 9.24
N LYS A 74 -9.26 -3.76 9.61
CA LYS A 74 -8.57 -2.51 9.98
C LYS A 74 -8.00 -1.76 8.78
N LEU A 75 -7.59 -2.48 7.74
CA LEU A 75 -7.00 -1.92 6.52
C LEU A 75 -7.63 -2.58 5.28
N PRO A 76 -7.77 -1.87 4.15
CA PRO A 76 -8.26 -2.46 2.91
C PRO A 76 -7.34 -3.58 2.42
N GLY A 77 -7.93 -4.70 2.00
CA GLY A 77 -7.19 -5.84 1.43
C GLY A 77 -7.12 -5.77 -0.10
N LEU A 78 -6.23 -6.59 -0.69
CA LEU A 78 -6.01 -6.64 -2.14
C LEU A 78 -7.13 -7.32 -2.96
N ASN A 79 -8.17 -7.86 -2.32
CA ASN A 79 -9.27 -8.53 -3.01
C ASN A 79 -10.40 -7.53 -3.27
N ARG A 80 -10.95 -7.53 -4.50
CA ARG A 80 -12.03 -6.61 -4.91
C ARG A 80 -11.70 -5.15 -4.60
N SER A 81 -10.46 -4.77 -4.86
CA SER A 81 -9.94 -3.44 -4.60
C SER A 81 -9.87 -2.60 -5.85
N THR A 82 -10.06 -1.28 -5.68
CA THR A 82 -9.79 -0.27 -6.70
C THR A 82 -8.67 0.63 -6.20
N LEU A 83 -7.64 0.82 -7.03
CA LEU A 83 -6.53 1.72 -6.76
C LEU A 83 -6.58 2.88 -7.74
N ARG A 84 -6.47 4.11 -7.24
CA ARG A 84 -6.44 5.33 -8.04
C ARG A 84 -5.29 6.23 -7.63
N VAL A 85 -4.75 6.95 -8.60
CA VAL A 85 -3.78 8.04 -8.40
C VAL A 85 -4.22 9.22 -9.26
N GLY A 86 -4.55 10.34 -8.61
CA GLY A 86 -5.29 11.43 -9.21
C GLY A 86 -6.66 10.96 -9.69
N ASP A 87 -6.95 11.26 -10.95
CA ASP A 87 -8.15 10.86 -11.67
C ASP A 87 -8.04 9.47 -12.34
N ARG A 88 -6.86 8.85 -12.34
CA ARG A 88 -6.59 7.61 -13.08
C ARG A 88 -6.73 6.37 -12.20
N VAL A 89 -7.26 5.30 -12.80
CA VAL A 89 -7.25 3.95 -12.21
C VAL A 89 -5.90 3.29 -12.49
N VAL A 90 -5.32 2.67 -11.47
CA VAL A 90 -4.13 1.82 -11.61
C VAL A 90 -4.59 0.41 -11.91
N TYR A 91 -4.09 -0.17 -13.00
CA TYR A 91 -4.33 -1.58 -13.28
C TYR A 91 -3.46 -2.43 -12.36
N VAL A 92 -4.06 -3.42 -11.72
CA VAL A 92 -3.42 -4.24 -10.70
C VAL A 92 -3.60 -5.71 -11.05
N GLU A 93 -2.49 -6.44 -11.12
CA GLU A 93 -2.46 -7.88 -11.36
C GLU A 93 -1.71 -8.59 -10.22
N ARG A 94 -2.24 -9.75 -9.81
CA ARG A 94 -1.67 -10.54 -8.72
C ARG A 94 -1.63 -12.01 -9.07
N ASN A 95 -0.46 -12.62 -8.92
CA ASN A 95 -0.35 -14.07 -8.88
C ASN A 95 -0.68 -14.60 -7.47
N ARG A 96 -1.90 -15.13 -7.31
CA ARG A 96 -2.42 -15.68 -6.05
C ARG A 96 -1.71 -16.97 -5.61
N PHE A 97 -1.03 -17.62 -6.55
CA PHE A 97 -0.40 -18.93 -6.37
C PHE A 97 1.13 -18.85 -6.35
N GLY A 98 1.71 -17.64 -6.36
CA GLY A 98 3.15 -17.47 -6.23
C GLY A 98 3.67 -18.17 -4.98
N ALA A 99 4.76 -18.93 -5.09
CA ALA A 99 5.40 -19.61 -3.98
C ALA A 99 6.39 -18.68 -3.25
N THR A 100 7.07 -17.80 -4.00
CA THR A 100 8.05 -16.85 -3.48
C THR A 100 7.47 -15.44 -3.29
N LEU A 101 8.15 -14.60 -2.50
CA LEU A 101 7.78 -13.17 -2.36
C LEU A 101 7.77 -12.46 -3.72
N GLU A 102 8.77 -12.78 -4.55
CA GLU A 102 8.90 -12.23 -5.88
C GLU A 102 7.72 -12.64 -6.78
N GLN A 103 7.38 -13.93 -6.82
CA GLN A 103 6.24 -14.41 -7.61
C GLN A 103 4.91 -13.83 -7.13
N ARG A 104 4.79 -13.48 -5.85
CA ARG A 104 3.59 -12.84 -5.28
C ARG A 104 3.55 -11.34 -5.44
N ALA A 105 4.61 -10.72 -5.94
CA ALA A 105 4.64 -9.29 -6.13
C ALA A 105 3.43 -8.81 -6.94
N LEU A 106 2.92 -7.64 -6.58
CA LEU A 106 1.82 -7.01 -7.28
C LEU A 106 2.37 -6.35 -8.54
N ALA A 107 1.93 -6.79 -9.71
CA ALA A 107 2.21 -6.09 -10.95
C ALA A 107 1.18 -4.98 -11.14
N MET A 108 1.64 -3.81 -11.56
CA MET A 108 0.79 -2.64 -11.71
C MET A 108 1.13 -1.88 -12.99
N ARG A 109 0.14 -1.18 -13.54
CA ARG A 109 0.33 -0.26 -14.66
C ARG A 109 -0.35 1.07 -14.37
N TYR A 110 0.42 2.14 -14.44
CA TYR A 110 -0.04 3.50 -14.16
C TYR A 110 0.67 4.48 -15.10
N ALA A 111 -0.09 5.39 -15.71
CA ALA A 111 0.42 6.45 -16.60
C ALA A 111 1.27 5.99 -17.80
N GLY A 112 1.25 4.70 -18.15
CA GLY A 112 2.09 4.12 -19.21
C GLY A 112 3.21 3.24 -18.66
N ASP A 113 3.58 3.45 -17.39
CA ASP A 113 4.67 2.76 -16.74
C ASP A 113 4.26 1.45 -16.09
N HIS A 114 5.24 0.55 -16.00
CA HIS A 114 5.12 -0.73 -15.33
C HIS A 114 5.73 -0.66 -13.93
N TYR A 115 4.93 -1.05 -12.95
CA TYR A 115 5.33 -1.07 -11.55
C TYR A 115 5.25 -2.46 -10.95
N ARG A 116 6.06 -2.69 -9.92
CA ARG A 116 6.05 -3.91 -9.13
C ARG A 116 6.13 -3.59 -7.65
N LEU A 117 5.18 -4.10 -6.87
CA LEU A 117 5.20 -4.02 -5.40
C LEU A 117 5.59 -5.37 -4.82
N THR A 118 6.74 -5.44 -4.17
CA THR A 118 7.23 -6.66 -3.52
C THR A 118 7.27 -6.45 -2.01
N ALA A 119 6.61 -7.34 -1.27
CA ALA A 119 6.74 -7.33 0.19
C ALA A 119 8.15 -7.83 0.57
N LEU A 120 8.80 -7.14 1.50
CA LEU A 120 10.04 -7.61 2.12
C LEU A 120 9.70 -8.50 3.32
N ASP A 121 8.79 -8.00 4.17
CA ASP A 121 8.29 -8.67 5.36
C ASP A 121 6.94 -8.03 5.77
N LYS A 122 6.45 -8.29 6.99
CA LYS A 122 5.19 -7.69 7.49
C LYS A 122 5.26 -6.17 7.74
N HIS A 123 6.46 -5.60 7.85
CA HIS A 123 6.73 -4.20 8.15
C HIS A 123 7.35 -3.44 6.96
N GLY A 124 7.89 -4.12 5.96
CA GLY A 124 8.59 -3.49 4.84
C GLY A 124 8.13 -3.98 3.46
N TYR A 125 8.26 -3.10 2.48
CA TYR A 125 7.99 -3.40 1.07
C TYR A 125 8.79 -2.48 0.15
N VAL A 126 8.84 -2.86 -1.12
CA VAL A 126 9.48 -2.09 -2.19
C VAL A 126 8.49 -1.92 -3.32
N LEU A 127 8.32 -0.68 -3.79
CA LEU A 127 7.72 -0.37 -5.09
C LEU A 127 8.87 -0.10 -6.07
N SER A 128 8.85 -0.71 -7.24
CA SER A 128 9.77 -0.39 -8.33
C SER A 128 9.02 0.00 -9.60
N ARG A 129 9.40 1.10 -10.24
CA ARG A 129 9.07 1.38 -11.65
C ARG A 129 10.13 0.74 -12.54
N ALA A 130 9.72 0.08 -13.62
CA ALA A 130 10.64 -0.45 -14.61
C ALA A 130 11.46 0.68 -15.25
N ALA A 131 12.70 0.36 -15.64
CA ALA A 131 13.49 1.24 -16.48
C ALA A 131 12.99 1.19 -17.93
N ASP A 132 13.15 2.29 -18.65
CA ASP A 132 12.98 2.37 -20.09
C ASP A 132 14.20 3.08 -20.72
N ASP A 133 14.08 3.47 -21.99
CA ASP A 133 15.18 4.10 -22.74
C ASP A 133 15.50 5.52 -22.23
N GLU A 134 14.59 6.18 -21.51
CA GLU A 134 14.70 7.58 -21.06
C GLU A 134 14.92 7.70 -19.54
N ASP A 135 14.45 6.73 -18.76
CA ASP A 135 14.53 6.72 -17.30
C ASP A 135 15.05 5.36 -16.77
N PRO A 136 16.05 5.38 -15.86
CA PRO A 136 16.59 4.14 -15.28
C PRO A 136 15.63 3.45 -14.30
N GLY A 137 14.40 3.94 -14.16
CA GLY A 137 13.42 3.48 -13.20
C GLY A 137 13.64 4.08 -11.81
N VAL A 138 12.79 3.66 -10.89
CA VAL A 138 12.88 4.08 -9.48
C VAL A 138 12.58 2.91 -8.58
N ARG A 139 13.24 2.86 -7.42
CA ARG A 139 12.99 1.90 -6.35
C ARG A 139 12.68 2.67 -5.06
N ILE A 140 11.45 2.52 -4.58
CA ILE A 140 10.98 3.14 -3.34
C ILE A 140 10.83 2.06 -2.29
N THR A 141 11.66 2.13 -1.26
CA THR A 141 11.60 1.23 -0.10
C THR A 141 10.86 1.92 1.03
N VAL A 142 9.79 1.29 1.51
CA VAL A 142 9.02 1.77 2.66
C VAL A 142 9.11 0.75 3.78
N ARG A 143 9.52 1.20 4.97
CA ARG A 143 9.61 0.35 6.17
C ARG A 143 8.94 1.00 7.36
N GLU A 144 8.06 0.24 8.00
CA GLU A 144 7.52 0.58 9.31
C GLU A 144 8.53 0.21 10.40
N GLY A 145 8.75 1.14 11.34
CA GLY A 145 9.59 0.95 12.51
C GLY A 145 8.99 1.59 13.76
N GLY A 146 9.67 1.39 14.88
CA GLY A 146 9.27 1.93 16.18
C GLY A 146 8.11 1.18 16.85
N ARG A 147 7.68 1.68 18.01
CA ARG A 147 6.62 1.09 18.83
C ARG A 147 5.75 2.16 19.48
N GLY A 148 4.48 1.84 19.69
CA GLY A 148 3.53 2.73 20.36
C GLY A 148 3.38 4.07 19.64
N LYS A 149 3.65 5.16 20.36
CA LYS A 149 3.59 6.53 19.85
C LYS A 149 4.80 6.91 18.96
N ASN A 150 5.90 6.16 19.05
CA ASN A 150 7.13 6.41 18.27
C ASN A 150 7.16 5.58 16.99
N ARG A 151 5.99 5.15 16.49
CA ARG A 151 5.91 4.45 15.21
C ARG A 151 6.19 5.43 14.08
N ARG A 152 6.98 4.97 13.11
CA ARG A 152 7.32 5.73 11.89
C ARG A 152 7.30 4.85 10.65
N LEU A 153 7.03 5.46 9.50
CA LEU A 153 7.29 4.90 8.18
C LEU A 153 8.49 5.62 7.58
N SER A 154 9.59 4.90 7.40
CA SER A 154 10.78 5.40 6.72
C SER A 154 10.68 5.13 5.23
N VAL A 155 10.92 6.16 4.43
CA VAL A 155 10.83 6.14 2.97
C VAL A 155 12.20 6.44 2.39
N HIS A 156 12.71 5.51 1.59
CA HIS A 156 13.97 5.65 0.87
C HIS A 156 13.70 5.49 -0.62
N VAL A 157 14.31 6.35 -1.43
CA VAL A 157 14.10 6.38 -2.87
C VAL A 157 15.46 6.27 -3.55
N ASP A 158 15.64 5.21 -4.33
CA ASP A 158 16.78 5.03 -5.20
C ASP A 158 16.34 5.35 -6.64
N GLY A 159 16.95 6.35 -7.26
CA GLY A 159 16.57 6.87 -8.58
C GLY A 159 15.78 8.18 -8.51
N ARG A 160 15.23 8.62 -9.66
CA ARG A 160 14.43 9.84 -9.74
C ARG A 160 12.95 9.49 -9.69
N ALA A 161 12.27 9.93 -8.65
CA ALA A 161 10.83 9.69 -8.48
C ALA A 161 10.02 10.88 -8.97
N GLU A 162 8.82 10.56 -9.44
CA GLU A 162 7.74 11.52 -9.62
C GLU A 162 6.77 11.46 -8.43
N GLY A 163 5.92 12.48 -8.31
CA GLY A 163 4.87 12.48 -7.30
C GLY A 163 3.94 11.27 -7.42
N GLY A 164 3.67 10.79 -8.64
CA GLY A 164 2.88 9.58 -8.87
C GLY A 164 3.51 8.32 -8.25
N ASP A 165 4.83 8.17 -8.36
CA ASP A 165 5.57 7.03 -7.80
C ASP A 165 5.46 7.02 -6.27
N LEU A 166 5.66 8.18 -5.64
CA LEU A 166 5.56 8.34 -4.19
C LEU A 166 4.13 8.12 -3.70
N SER A 167 3.13 8.70 -4.34
CA SER A 167 1.72 8.50 -4.00
C SER A 167 1.35 7.02 -4.06
N LEU A 168 1.78 6.33 -5.13
CA LEU A 168 1.55 4.91 -5.32
C LEU A 168 2.28 4.08 -4.25
N ALA A 169 3.53 4.40 -3.93
CA ALA A 169 4.28 3.69 -2.89
C ALA A 169 3.64 3.87 -1.51
N LEU A 170 3.28 5.09 -1.15
CA LEU A 170 2.83 5.45 0.19
C LEU A 170 1.44 4.88 0.51
N VAL A 171 0.52 4.81 -0.47
CA VAL A 171 -0.85 4.33 -0.19
C VAL A 171 -0.84 2.87 0.29
N PHE A 172 0.13 2.06 -0.14
CA PHE A 172 0.30 0.68 0.31
C PHE A 172 0.68 0.52 1.78
N ALA A 173 1.14 1.57 2.46
CA ALA A 173 1.34 1.54 3.90
C ALA A 173 -0.01 1.49 4.65
N GLY A 174 -1.09 1.94 4.01
CA GLY A 174 -2.47 1.82 4.47
C GLY A 174 -3.19 0.58 3.94
N VAL A 175 -2.52 -0.39 3.33
CA VAL A 175 -3.14 -1.60 2.74
C VAL A 175 -2.70 -2.85 3.50
N ASP A 176 -3.62 -3.81 3.67
CA ASP A 176 -3.29 -5.13 4.16
C ASP A 176 -2.53 -5.94 3.09
N ARG A 177 -1.21 -5.96 3.26
CA ARG A 177 -0.25 -6.65 2.39
C ARG A 177 0.04 -8.08 2.84
N SER A 178 -0.67 -8.63 3.82
CA SER A 178 -0.40 -9.96 4.38
C SER A 178 -0.32 -11.05 3.31
N THR A 179 -1.19 -11.00 2.30
CA THR A 179 -1.23 -11.94 1.17
C THR A 179 0.02 -11.92 0.28
N LEU A 180 0.83 -10.86 0.34
CA LEU A 180 2.11 -10.76 -0.38
C LEU A 180 3.28 -11.35 0.42
N THR A 181 3.11 -11.55 1.73
CA THR A 181 4.16 -12.09 2.61
C THR A 181 4.17 -13.62 2.65
N GLN A 182 5.31 -14.22 3.00
CA GLN A 182 5.41 -15.68 3.18
C GLN A 182 4.48 -16.20 4.31
N LEU A 183 4.50 -15.54 5.48
CA LEU A 183 3.70 -15.92 6.65
C LEU A 183 2.19 -15.82 6.40
N GLY A 184 1.74 -14.80 5.65
CA GLY A 184 0.33 -14.67 5.28
C GLY A 184 -0.15 -15.78 4.35
N ALA A 185 0.72 -16.31 3.49
CA ALA A 185 0.36 -17.41 2.62
C ALA A 185 0.44 -18.79 3.27
N VAL A 186 1.29 -19.01 4.28
CA VAL A 186 1.22 -20.22 5.10
C VAL A 186 -0.13 -20.28 5.80
N LYS A 187 -0.59 -19.17 6.39
CA LYS A 187 -1.96 -19.08 6.96
C LYS A 187 -3.06 -19.29 5.91
N ALA A 188 -2.94 -18.68 4.73
CA ALA A 188 -3.91 -18.86 3.64
C ALA A 188 -3.87 -20.26 2.99
N GLY A 189 -2.75 -20.98 3.13
CA GLY A 189 -2.58 -22.37 2.69
C GLY A 189 -3.21 -23.35 3.66
N ILE A 190 -2.99 -23.17 4.98
CA ILE A 190 -3.62 -24.00 6.02
C ILE A 190 -5.15 -23.85 5.97
N SER A 191 -5.66 -22.62 5.82
CA SER A 191 -7.11 -22.38 5.67
C SER A 191 -7.71 -23.07 4.44
N ARG A 192 -6.92 -23.33 3.39
CA ARG A 192 -7.38 -24.06 2.19
C ARG A 192 -7.43 -25.56 2.43
N VAL A 193 -6.44 -26.13 3.11
CA VAL A 193 -6.42 -27.56 3.45
C VAL A 193 -7.59 -27.91 4.38
N THR A 194 -7.90 -27.03 5.34
CA THR A 194 -9.07 -27.23 6.21
C THR A 194 -10.38 -27.14 5.45
N HIS A 195 -10.52 -26.23 4.48
CA HIS A 195 -11.75 -26.12 3.67
C HIS A 195 -11.95 -27.33 2.75
N PHE A 196 -10.87 -27.85 2.15
CA PHE A 196 -10.91 -29.10 1.37
C PHE A 196 -11.27 -30.32 2.23
N TRP A 197 -10.79 -30.40 3.48
CA TRP A 197 -11.17 -31.47 4.40
C TRP A 197 -12.63 -31.39 4.84
N THR A 198 -13.18 -30.18 5.01
CA THR A 198 -14.60 -30.00 5.35
C THR A 198 -15.53 -30.33 4.17
N GLU A 199 -15.12 -30.07 2.92
CA GLU A 199 -15.87 -30.49 1.71
C GLU A 199 -15.74 -31.99 1.40
N SER A 200 -14.77 -32.69 1.99
CA SER A 200 -14.59 -34.15 1.80
C SER A 200 -15.40 -35.00 2.79
N GLN A 201 -16.10 -34.36 3.74
CA GLN A 201 -16.90 -35.02 4.78
C GLN A 201 -18.42 -34.85 4.57
N TYR A 202 -18.86 -34.43 3.38
CA TYR A 202 -20.27 -34.40 2.98
C TYR A 202 -20.50 -35.22 1.71
#